data_AF-A0A7C6FQ97-F1
#
_entry.id   AF-A0A7C6FQ97-F1
#
_cell.length_a   1.000
_cell.length_b   1.000
_cell.length_c   1.000
_cell.angle_alpha   90.00
_cell.angle_beta   90.00
_cell.angle_gamma   90.00
#
_symmetry.space_group_name_H-M   'P 1'
#
loop_
_entity.id
_entity.type
_entity.pdbx_description
1 polymer ?
#
loop_
_entity_poly.entity_id
_entity_poly.type
_entity_poly.pdbx_seq_one_letter_code
_entity_poly.pdbx_strand_id
1 'polypeptide(L)'
;MKNLWILLLIFFLILSSGCQGNSSSYDQENQIIFFEYWEEFSSEVLSGVGSPPLMIDFPTYRYEAPSNSLISYLGIFGSLPENINPFEVPIILGNGFTLNGDAGSGATSSLKGIGDLPYYPGPPTPYFLADWNEKGSIHIKPLYMISFMDVSLKNPLPPEGAWVDPGNTLTFTNEEIQATAISTIRYTYKLTLKNYLVLRDHCLNSSW
;
A
#
# COMPACT_ATOMS: atom_id res chain seq x y z
N MET A 1 19.50 16.60 -49.46
CA MET A 1 19.77 16.10 -48.09
C MET A 1 19.38 17.05 -46.96
N LYS A 2 19.17 18.36 -47.19
CA LYS A 2 18.80 19.32 -46.12
C LYS A 2 17.35 19.22 -45.59
N ASN A 3 16.45 18.53 -46.30
CA ASN A 3 15.03 18.43 -45.92
C ASN A 3 14.66 17.11 -45.20
N LEU A 4 15.60 16.15 -45.08
CA LEU A 4 15.34 14.84 -44.45
C LEU A 4 15.21 14.95 -42.92
N TRP A 5 15.95 15.89 -42.32
CA TRP A 5 15.94 16.13 -40.87
C TRP A 5 14.63 16.74 -40.38
N ILE A 6 13.96 17.56 -41.20
CA ILE A 6 12.65 18.15 -40.86
C ILE A 6 11.56 17.08 -40.82
N LEU A 7 11.58 16.11 -41.74
CA LEU A 7 10.64 14.98 -41.76
C LEU A 7 10.82 14.05 -40.55
N LEU A 8 12.07 13.80 -40.13
CA LEU A 8 12.37 13.03 -38.92
C LEU A 8 11.87 13.72 -37.64
N LEU A 9 11.95 15.06 -37.57
CA LEU A 9 11.50 15.84 -36.43
C LEU A 9 9.96 15.89 -36.33
N ILE A 10 9.26 15.96 -37.48
CA ILE A 10 7.80 15.88 -37.53
C ILE A 10 7.32 14.45 -37.17
N PHE A 11 8.01 13.41 -37.62
CA PHE A 11 7.67 12.02 -37.27
C PHE A 11 7.84 11.75 -35.75
N PHE A 12 8.87 12.31 -35.12
CA PHE A 12 9.07 12.23 -33.67
C PHE A 12 8.01 13.00 -32.88
N LEU A 13 7.53 14.13 -33.40
CA LEU A 13 6.44 14.91 -32.78
C LEU A 13 5.10 14.15 -32.81
N ILE A 14 4.80 13.42 -33.88
CA ILE A 14 3.55 12.64 -33.98
C ILE A 14 3.57 11.40 -33.07
N LEU A 15 4.75 10.83 -32.79
CA LEU A 15 4.92 9.72 -31.85
C LEU A 15 4.84 10.14 -30.37
N SER A 16 4.95 11.43 -30.06
CA SER A 16 4.81 11.95 -28.69
C SER A 16 3.36 12.16 -28.23
N SER A 17 2.38 11.97 -29.12
CA SER A 17 0.95 11.89 -28.77
C SER A 17 0.55 10.51 -28.21
N GLY A 18 1.47 9.86 -27.50
CA GLY A 18 1.27 8.55 -26.88
C GLY A 18 0.42 8.67 -25.63
N CYS A 19 -0.82 8.19 -25.72
CA CYS A 19 -1.75 7.90 -24.63
C CYS A 19 -1.89 9.00 -23.57
N GLN A 20 -2.65 10.04 -23.91
CA GLN A 20 -3.45 10.73 -22.91
C GLN A 20 -4.50 9.72 -22.44
N GLY A 21 -4.12 8.87 -21.47
CA GLY A 21 -5.04 7.92 -20.87
C GLY A 21 -6.25 8.70 -20.40
N ASN A 22 -7.42 8.42 -20.98
CA ASN A 22 -8.68 8.90 -20.44
C ASN A 22 -8.69 8.47 -18.98
N SER A 23 -8.47 9.40 -18.04
CA SER A 23 -8.71 9.10 -16.64
C SER A 23 -10.22 9.00 -16.53
N SER A 24 -10.75 7.79 -16.71
CA SER A 24 -12.14 7.51 -16.43
C SER A 24 -12.39 7.91 -14.98
N SER A 25 -13.42 8.72 -14.76
CA SER A 25 -13.89 9.04 -13.43
C SER A 25 -14.18 7.76 -12.66
N TYR A 26 -13.92 7.78 -11.35
CA TYR A 26 -14.29 6.68 -10.46
C TYR A 26 -15.81 6.49 -10.49
N ASP A 27 -16.25 5.27 -10.82
CA ASP A 27 -17.67 4.91 -10.84
C ASP A 27 -18.06 4.33 -9.49
N GLN A 28 -18.51 5.18 -8.58
CA GLN A 28 -18.88 4.75 -7.23
C GLN A 28 -20.04 3.74 -7.20
N GLU A 29 -20.88 3.65 -8.23
CA GLU A 29 -21.98 2.68 -8.23
C GLU A 29 -21.47 1.26 -8.44
N ASN A 30 -20.50 1.08 -9.35
CA ASN A 30 -20.01 -0.24 -9.75
C ASN A 30 -18.63 -0.60 -9.16
N GLN A 31 -17.88 0.41 -8.71
CA GLN A 31 -16.51 0.26 -8.26
C GLN A 31 -16.34 0.62 -6.78
N ILE A 32 -15.37 -0.04 -6.18
CA ILE A 32 -14.84 0.26 -4.86
C ILE A 32 -13.37 0.60 -4.96
N ILE A 33 -12.92 1.54 -4.13
CA ILE A 33 -11.50 1.83 -3.99
C ILE A 33 -10.88 0.75 -3.09
N PHE A 34 -10.00 -0.08 -3.65
CA PHE A 34 -9.15 -0.95 -2.85
C PHE A 34 -7.79 -0.27 -2.66
N PHE A 35 -7.59 0.27 -1.46
CA PHE A 35 -6.33 0.89 -1.08
C PHE A 35 -5.53 -0.07 -0.22
N GLU A 36 -4.33 -0.40 -0.66
CA GLU A 36 -3.40 -1.25 0.07
C GLU A 36 -2.21 -0.42 0.56
N TYR A 37 -1.89 -0.50 1.85
CA TYR A 37 -0.56 -0.16 2.32
C TYR A 37 0.13 -1.39 2.91
N TRP A 38 1.39 -1.56 2.56
CA TRP A 38 2.21 -2.68 3.00
C TRP A 38 3.51 -2.16 3.59
N GLU A 39 3.73 -2.51 4.84
CA GLU A 39 4.91 -2.16 5.60
C GLU A 39 5.89 -3.34 5.60
N GLU A 40 7.16 -3.06 5.33
CA GLU A 40 8.22 -4.04 5.36
C GLU A 40 9.32 -3.50 6.28
N PHE A 41 9.64 -4.26 7.33
CA PHE A 41 10.68 -3.93 8.28
C PHE A 41 11.76 -5.02 8.25
N SER A 42 12.96 -4.60 7.86
CA SER A 42 14.11 -5.47 7.64
C SER A 42 15.25 -5.01 8.52
N SER A 43 16.04 -5.93 9.07
CA SER A 43 17.29 -5.56 9.75
C SER A 43 18.46 -6.49 9.46
N GLU A 44 19.65 -5.93 9.52
CA GLU A 44 20.93 -6.58 9.23
C GLU A 44 21.95 -6.27 10.34
N VAL A 45 22.49 -7.31 10.96
CA VAL A 45 23.57 -7.17 11.95
C VAL A 45 24.88 -6.88 11.23
N LEU A 46 25.38 -5.66 11.37
CA LEU A 46 26.67 -5.24 10.81
C LEU A 46 27.83 -5.67 11.70
N SER A 47 27.63 -5.70 13.02
CA SER A 47 28.56 -6.25 13.99
C SER A 47 27.87 -6.59 15.32
N GLY A 48 28.48 -7.48 16.11
CA GLY A 48 27.98 -7.86 17.45
C GLY A 48 26.92 -8.96 17.43
N VAL A 49 25.97 -8.87 18.36
CA VAL A 49 24.88 -9.86 18.52
C VAL A 49 23.55 -9.23 18.07
N GLY A 50 22.81 -9.96 17.23
CA GLY A 50 21.47 -9.59 16.78
C GLY A 50 20.39 -9.83 17.82
N SER A 51 19.17 -9.42 17.50
CA SER A 51 17.98 -9.67 18.32
C SER A 51 17.38 -11.05 18.01
N PRO A 52 16.69 -11.70 18.97
CA PRO A 52 15.90 -12.88 18.65
C PRO A 52 14.87 -12.54 17.57
N PRO A 53 14.76 -13.34 16.49
CA PRO A 53 13.84 -13.04 15.41
C PRO A 53 12.39 -13.20 15.89
N LEU A 54 11.54 -12.26 15.54
CA LEU A 54 10.09 -12.42 15.65
C LEU A 54 9.57 -13.29 14.51
N MET A 55 8.50 -14.05 14.77
CA MET A 55 7.79 -14.77 13.73
C MET A 55 6.34 -14.29 13.69
N ILE A 56 5.88 -13.88 12.51
CA ILE A 56 4.49 -13.50 12.24
C ILE A 56 4.00 -14.30 11.04
N ASP A 57 2.72 -14.67 11.01
CA ASP A 57 2.20 -15.50 9.92
C ASP A 57 0.77 -15.11 9.55
N PHE A 58 0.40 -15.44 8.31
CA PHE A 58 -0.89 -15.39 7.63
C PHE A 58 -1.25 -14.08 6.89
N PRO A 59 -1.14 -14.05 5.55
CA PRO A 59 -1.92 -13.11 4.76
C PRO A 59 -3.41 -13.51 4.81
N THR A 60 -4.28 -12.53 5.02
CA THR A 60 -5.73 -12.77 5.14
C THR A 60 -6.51 -12.50 3.86
N TYR A 61 -5.82 -12.01 2.82
CA TYR A 61 -6.40 -11.70 1.52
C TYR A 61 -5.36 -11.76 0.39
N ARG A 62 -5.86 -11.72 -0.86
CA ARG A 62 -5.07 -11.54 -2.09
C ARG A 62 -5.83 -10.66 -3.07
N TYR A 63 -5.14 -9.70 -3.68
CA TYR A 63 -5.67 -9.01 -4.86
C TYR A 63 -5.07 -9.60 -6.14
N GLU A 64 -5.93 -9.93 -7.09
CA GLU A 64 -5.57 -10.48 -8.39
C GLU A 64 -5.85 -9.45 -9.49
N ALA A 65 -4.81 -8.69 -9.85
CA ALA A 65 -4.93 -7.66 -10.89
C ALA A 65 -5.50 -8.16 -12.23
N PRO A 66 -5.16 -9.37 -12.75
CA PRO A 66 -5.71 -9.84 -14.03
C PRO A 66 -7.21 -10.07 -14.03
N SER A 67 -7.78 -10.53 -12.91
CA SER A 67 -9.21 -10.79 -12.74
C SER A 67 -9.94 -9.62 -12.07
N ASN A 68 -9.21 -8.60 -11.63
CA ASN A 68 -9.70 -7.52 -10.77
C ASN A 68 -10.41 -8.04 -9.51
N SER A 69 -9.91 -9.14 -8.94
CA SER A 69 -10.57 -9.82 -7.82
C SER A 69 -9.85 -9.55 -6.51
N LEU A 70 -10.60 -9.10 -5.50
CA LEU A 70 -10.13 -9.03 -4.12
C LEU A 70 -10.67 -10.24 -3.37
N ILE A 71 -9.78 -11.17 -3.03
CA ILE A 71 -10.14 -12.46 -2.41
C ILE A 71 -9.80 -12.39 -0.93
N SER A 72 -10.79 -12.62 -0.07
CA SER A 72 -10.56 -12.84 1.36
C SER A 72 -10.46 -14.33 1.67
N TYR A 73 -9.44 -14.72 2.43
CA TYR A 73 -9.31 -16.08 2.95
C TYR A 73 -10.01 -16.28 4.30
N LEU A 74 -10.41 -15.20 4.96
CA LEU A 74 -11.15 -15.27 6.23
C LEU A 74 -12.67 -15.32 6.05
N GLY A 75 -13.17 -15.24 4.82
CA GLY A 75 -14.60 -15.26 4.55
C GLY A 75 -15.35 -13.98 4.99
N ILE A 76 -14.65 -12.84 5.07
CA ILE A 76 -15.17 -11.60 5.67
C ILE A 76 -15.96 -10.72 4.70
N PHE A 77 -16.22 -11.14 3.45
CA PHE A 77 -17.16 -10.43 2.59
C PHE A 77 -18.59 -10.95 2.78
N GLY A 78 -19.58 -10.07 2.83
CA GLY A 78 -20.99 -10.45 2.92
C GLY A 78 -21.86 -9.40 3.60
N SER A 79 -23.13 -9.73 3.81
CA SER A 79 -24.14 -8.83 4.41
C SER A 79 -24.31 -8.99 5.92
N LEU A 80 -23.52 -9.86 6.56
CA LEU A 80 -23.53 -9.99 8.01
C LEU A 80 -22.89 -8.75 8.67
N PRO A 81 -23.35 -8.31 9.85
CA PRO A 81 -22.84 -7.09 10.50
C PRO A 81 -21.33 -7.06 10.75
N GLU A 82 -20.71 -8.22 10.95
CA GLU A 82 -19.28 -8.40 11.15
C GLU A 82 -18.46 -8.42 9.85
N ASN A 83 -19.13 -8.58 8.71
CA ASN A 83 -18.53 -8.67 7.40
C ASN A 83 -18.42 -7.30 6.73
N ILE A 84 -17.51 -7.21 5.78
CA ILE A 84 -17.41 -6.09 4.85
C ILE A 84 -18.46 -6.33 3.75
N ASN A 85 -19.45 -5.45 3.66
CA ASN A 85 -20.36 -5.43 2.53
C ASN A 85 -19.80 -4.54 1.41
N PRO A 86 -19.29 -5.10 0.29
CA PRO A 86 -18.68 -4.33 -0.77
C PRO A 86 -19.66 -3.42 -1.51
N PHE A 87 -20.96 -3.49 -1.26
CA PHE A 87 -21.97 -2.59 -1.83
C PHE A 87 -22.31 -1.40 -0.93
N GLU A 88 -21.85 -1.42 0.32
CA GLU A 88 -22.16 -0.36 1.31
C GLU A 88 -20.93 0.48 1.67
N VAL A 89 -19.72 -0.01 1.36
CA VAL A 89 -18.48 0.73 1.62
C VAL A 89 -17.87 1.30 0.33
N PRO A 90 -17.38 2.55 0.35
CA PRO A 90 -16.68 3.16 -0.77
C PRO A 90 -15.17 2.82 -0.84
N ILE A 91 -14.55 2.46 0.29
CA ILE A 91 -13.17 1.96 0.34
C ILE A 91 -13.11 0.60 1.06
N ILE A 92 -12.31 -0.31 0.53
CA ILE A 92 -11.68 -1.38 1.31
C ILE A 92 -10.21 -1.03 1.52
N LEU A 93 -9.81 -0.96 2.77
CA LEU A 93 -8.42 -0.83 3.18
C LEU A 93 -7.83 -2.23 3.37
N GLY A 94 -6.79 -2.55 2.60
CA GLY A 94 -5.86 -3.63 2.90
C GLY A 94 -4.62 -3.09 3.61
N ASN A 95 -4.27 -3.68 4.74
CA ASN A 95 -3.02 -3.36 5.42
C ASN A 95 -2.23 -4.62 5.67
N GLY A 96 -0.91 -4.56 5.49
CA GLY A 96 -0.02 -5.67 5.78
C GLY A 96 1.32 -5.23 6.31
N PHE A 97 1.98 -6.16 6.98
CA PHE A 97 3.27 -5.96 7.63
C PHE A 97 4.14 -7.20 7.45
N THR A 98 5.40 -7.00 7.07
CA THR A 98 6.40 -8.07 6.84
C THR A 98 7.66 -7.81 7.64
N LEU A 99 8.25 -8.88 8.17
CA LEU A 99 9.54 -8.88 8.84
C LEU A 99 10.58 -9.67 8.05
N ASN A 100 11.80 -9.14 7.97
CA ASN A 100 12.93 -9.84 7.36
C ASN A 100 14.23 -9.66 8.17
N GLY A 101 15.14 -10.63 8.01
CA GLY A 101 16.49 -10.57 8.57
C GLY A 101 16.49 -10.75 10.09
N ASP A 102 17.25 -9.90 10.79
CA ASP A 102 17.36 -9.96 12.26
C ASP A 102 16.12 -9.39 12.98
N ALA A 103 15.25 -8.70 12.24
CA ALA A 103 14.00 -8.15 12.76
C ALA A 103 12.93 -9.23 12.92
N GLY A 104 13.08 -10.35 12.22
CA GLY A 104 12.14 -11.46 12.21
C GLY A 104 11.88 -12.03 10.82
N SER A 105 10.82 -12.83 10.74
CA SER A 105 10.37 -13.47 9.51
C SER A 105 8.85 -13.55 9.46
N GLY A 106 8.32 -13.42 8.24
CA GLY A 106 6.93 -13.69 7.89
C GLY A 106 6.10 -12.42 7.68
N ALA A 107 4.79 -12.59 7.52
CA ALA A 107 3.88 -11.51 7.20
C ALA A 107 2.52 -11.65 7.89
N THR A 108 1.86 -10.53 8.15
CA THR A 108 0.45 -10.46 8.57
C THR A 108 -0.29 -9.46 7.68
N SER A 109 -1.57 -9.68 7.42
CA SER A 109 -2.40 -8.69 6.75
C SER A 109 -3.86 -8.71 7.22
N SER A 110 -4.61 -7.65 6.96
CA SER A 110 -6.04 -7.56 7.24
C SER A 110 -6.76 -6.71 6.19
N LEU A 111 -8.08 -6.91 6.09
CA LEU A 111 -8.97 -6.01 5.34
C LEU A 111 -9.92 -5.28 6.29
N LYS A 112 -10.30 -4.07 5.90
CA LYS A 112 -11.31 -3.28 6.59
C LYS A 112 -12.16 -2.49 5.60
N GLY A 113 -13.48 -2.56 5.74
CA GLY A 113 -14.40 -1.67 5.03
C GLY A 113 -14.45 -0.29 5.69
N ILE A 114 -14.33 0.77 4.90
CA ILE A 114 -14.29 2.16 5.36
C ILE A 114 -15.47 2.92 4.74
N GLY A 115 -16.38 3.39 5.59
CA GLY A 115 -17.55 4.18 5.18
C GLY A 115 -17.22 5.65 4.95
N ASP A 116 -16.39 6.23 5.81
CA ASP A 116 -16.16 7.67 5.88
C ASP A 116 -14.66 8.00 6.02
N LEU A 117 -14.29 9.19 5.54
CA LEU A 117 -12.97 9.80 5.72
C LEU A 117 -13.10 11.11 6.52
N PRO A 118 -12.06 11.50 7.30
CA PRO A 118 -10.79 10.80 7.49
C PRO A 118 -10.96 9.52 8.32
N TYR A 119 -10.22 8.48 7.93
CA TYR A 119 -10.19 7.21 8.65
C TYR A 119 -8.87 7.04 9.40
N TYR A 120 -8.99 6.94 10.73
CA TYR A 120 -7.89 6.70 11.65
C TYR A 120 -7.88 5.22 12.06
N PRO A 121 -6.92 4.43 11.55
CA PRO A 121 -6.78 3.07 12.03
C PRO A 121 -6.29 3.09 13.48
N GLY A 122 -6.72 2.08 14.25
CA GLY A 122 -6.33 1.95 15.65
C GLY A 122 -4.83 1.66 15.80
N PRO A 123 -4.23 1.95 16.97
CA PRO A 123 -2.83 1.63 17.22
C PRO A 123 -2.51 0.15 16.91
N PRO A 124 -1.31 -0.16 16.39
CA PRO A 124 -0.14 0.71 16.25
C PRO A 124 0.06 1.31 14.84
N THR A 125 -0.95 1.41 13.99
CA THR A 125 -0.80 1.89 12.59
C THR A 125 -0.34 3.35 12.47
N PRO A 126 0.79 3.65 11.80
CA PRO A 126 1.38 4.99 11.79
C PRO A 126 0.82 5.93 10.71
N TYR A 127 -0.28 5.55 10.03
CA TYR A 127 -0.88 6.29 8.93
C TYR A 127 -2.38 6.45 9.09
N PHE A 128 -2.98 7.44 8.44
CA PHE A 128 -4.42 7.58 8.31
C PHE A 128 -4.81 7.95 6.87
N LEU A 129 -6.02 7.58 6.46
CA LEU A 129 -6.58 8.00 5.17
C LEU A 129 -7.27 9.34 5.38
N ALA A 130 -6.82 10.38 4.70
CA ALA A 130 -7.28 11.74 4.93
C ALA A 130 -8.52 12.06 4.09
N ASP A 131 -8.44 11.84 2.78
CA ASP A 131 -9.50 12.12 1.82
C ASP A 131 -9.34 11.26 0.53
N TRP A 132 -10.29 11.41 -0.38
CA TRP A 132 -10.21 10.92 -1.74
C TRP A 132 -10.66 11.98 -2.74
N ASN A 133 -10.51 11.72 -4.03
CA ASN A 133 -11.05 12.58 -5.10
C ASN A 133 -11.93 11.82 -6.10
N GLU A 134 -12.51 12.54 -7.06
CA GLU A 134 -13.39 12.04 -8.14
C GLU A 134 -12.76 11.00 -9.08
N LYS A 135 -11.43 10.84 -9.02
CA LYS A 135 -10.71 9.79 -9.75
C LYS A 135 -10.53 8.53 -8.92
N GLY A 136 -10.96 8.52 -7.66
CA GLY A 136 -10.72 7.44 -6.70
C GLY A 136 -9.30 7.46 -6.13
N SER A 137 -8.57 8.57 -6.26
CA SER A 137 -7.23 8.71 -5.68
C SER A 137 -7.36 8.88 -4.17
N ILE A 138 -6.45 8.28 -3.40
CA ILE A 138 -6.45 8.35 -1.92
C ILE A 138 -5.30 9.21 -1.44
N HIS A 139 -5.57 10.13 -0.50
CA HIS A 139 -4.51 10.81 0.26
C HIS A 139 -4.27 10.09 1.57
N ILE A 140 -3.07 9.52 1.71
CA ILE A 140 -2.60 8.95 2.98
C ILE A 140 -1.65 9.93 3.65
N LYS A 141 -1.74 10.06 4.98
CA LYS A 141 -0.90 10.96 5.77
C LYS A 141 -0.31 10.25 6.99
N PRO A 142 0.87 10.67 7.47
CA PRO A 142 1.46 10.10 8.68
C PRO A 142 0.71 10.57 9.94
N LEU A 143 0.59 9.70 10.95
CA LEU A 143 0.05 10.04 12.28
C LEU A 143 1.14 10.36 13.30
N TYR A 144 2.17 9.52 13.40
CA TYR A 144 3.21 9.61 14.42
C TYR A 144 4.53 8.93 14.00
N MET A 145 5.56 9.04 14.83
CA MET A 145 6.83 8.33 14.66
C MET A 145 6.64 6.82 14.79
N ILE A 146 7.30 6.07 13.90
CA ILE A 146 7.19 4.61 13.88
C ILE A 146 8.11 4.07 14.96
N SER A 147 7.54 3.40 15.96
CA SER A 147 8.30 2.67 16.96
C SER A 147 8.05 1.19 16.77
N PHE A 148 9.10 0.44 16.47
CA PHE A 148 9.04 -1.01 16.32
C PHE A 148 10.11 -1.66 17.20
N MET A 149 9.71 -2.49 18.17
CA MET A 149 10.63 -3.14 19.11
C MET A 149 11.63 -2.16 19.76
N ASP A 150 11.12 -1.03 20.26
CA ASP A 150 11.92 0.06 20.85
C ASP A 150 12.87 0.79 19.87
N VAL A 151 12.86 0.44 18.58
CA VAL A 151 13.53 1.17 17.51
C VAL A 151 12.61 2.26 17.02
N SER A 152 12.95 3.50 17.33
CA SER A 152 12.30 4.68 16.76
C SER A 152 12.86 4.96 15.37
N LEU A 153 12.02 4.85 14.35
CA LEU A 153 12.37 5.18 12.97
C LEU A 153 11.60 6.41 12.49
N LYS A 154 12.22 7.12 11.55
CA LYS A 154 11.50 8.13 10.78
C LYS A 154 10.45 7.47 9.90
N ASN A 155 9.28 8.08 9.88
CA ASN A 155 8.24 7.73 8.92
C ASN A 155 8.76 8.04 7.49
N PRO A 156 8.75 7.08 6.56
CA PRO A 156 9.26 7.24 5.21
C PRO A 156 8.28 8.02 4.34
N LEU A 157 7.00 8.11 4.75
CA LEU A 157 6.01 8.95 4.09
C LEU A 157 6.29 10.43 4.39
N PRO A 158 6.25 11.33 3.39
CA PRO A 158 6.41 12.76 3.61
C PRO A 158 5.40 13.33 4.62
N PRO A 159 5.74 14.40 5.36
CA PRO A 159 4.84 15.03 6.34
C PRO A 159 3.49 15.48 5.75
N GLU A 160 3.49 15.91 4.50
CA GLU A 160 2.30 16.29 3.74
C GLU A 160 1.45 15.09 3.30
N GLY A 161 1.98 13.87 3.41
CA GLY A 161 1.37 12.64 2.91
C GLY A 161 1.67 12.38 1.44
N ALA A 162 0.92 11.46 0.84
CA ALA A 162 1.01 11.17 -0.59
C ALA A 162 -0.38 10.88 -1.17
N TRP A 163 -0.63 11.42 -2.36
CA TRP A 163 -1.75 11.02 -3.20
C TRP A 163 -1.39 9.78 -4.00
N VAL A 164 -2.26 8.78 -3.98
CA VAL A 164 -2.08 7.54 -4.75
C VAL A 164 -3.24 7.43 -5.73
N ASP A 165 -2.96 7.66 -7.01
CA ASP A 165 -3.95 7.46 -8.07
C ASP A 165 -4.23 5.97 -8.29
N PRO A 166 -5.43 5.58 -8.76
CA PRO A 166 -5.68 4.19 -9.10
C PRO A 166 -4.74 3.64 -10.18
N GLY A 167 -4.34 2.39 -10.00
CA GLY A 167 -3.35 1.70 -10.84
C GLY A 167 -1.90 2.03 -10.47
N ASN A 168 -1.65 3.05 -9.64
CA ASN A 168 -0.30 3.42 -9.24
C ASN A 168 0.16 2.61 -8.01
N THR A 169 1.47 2.42 -7.94
CA THR A 169 2.17 1.92 -6.77
C THR A 169 3.25 2.92 -6.40
N LEU A 170 3.23 3.40 -5.16
CA LEU A 170 4.28 4.24 -4.58
C LEU A 170 5.09 3.43 -3.59
N THR A 171 6.37 3.75 -3.46
CA THR A 171 7.25 3.11 -2.48
C THR A 171 8.12 4.18 -1.82
N PHE A 172 8.15 4.14 -0.50
CA PHE A 172 8.96 5.02 0.34
C PHE A 172 9.85 4.16 1.22
N THR A 173 11.12 4.53 1.34
CA THR A 173 12.09 3.77 2.14
C THR A 173 12.89 4.71 3.01
N ASN A 174 13.07 4.32 4.26
CA ASN A 174 14.01 4.93 5.19
C ASN A 174 14.99 3.87 5.69
N GLU A 175 16.26 4.26 5.85
CA GLU A 175 17.29 3.42 6.43
C GLU A 175 17.92 4.15 7.62
N GLU A 176 18.19 3.41 8.70
CA GLU A 176 18.86 3.91 9.89
C GLU A 176 19.85 2.88 10.42
N ILE A 177 21.00 3.34 10.88
CA ILE A 177 21.98 2.51 11.57
C ILE A 177 21.98 2.91 13.03
N GLN A 178 21.77 1.92 13.92
CA GLN A 178 21.87 2.13 15.35
C GLN A 178 23.03 1.30 15.91
N ALA A 179 23.83 1.94 16.75
CA ALA A 179 24.94 1.33 17.44
C ALA A 179 24.69 1.34 18.94
N THR A 180 24.82 0.18 19.56
CA THR A 180 24.80 -0.01 21.01
C THR A 180 26.21 -0.36 21.50
N ALA A 181 26.38 -0.60 22.80
CA ALA A 181 27.65 -1.09 23.33
C ALA A 181 28.03 -2.49 22.82
N ILE A 182 27.05 -3.27 22.32
CA ILE A 182 27.23 -4.70 21.99
C ILE A 182 26.94 -5.07 20.54
N SER A 183 26.37 -4.15 19.75
CA SER A 183 26.00 -4.41 18.36
C SER A 183 25.87 -3.14 17.53
N THR A 184 26.00 -3.30 16.22
CA THR A 184 25.63 -2.30 15.22
C THR A 184 24.67 -2.96 14.25
N ILE A 185 23.46 -2.40 14.11
CA ILE A 185 22.39 -2.96 13.30
C ILE A 185 21.91 -1.89 12.31
N ARG A 186 21.76 -2.29 11.04
CA ARG A 186 21.06 -1.51 10.01
C ARG A 186 19.59 -1.91 10.00
N TYR A 187 18.72 -0.92 10.06
CA TYR A 187 17.28 -1.07 9.92
C TYR A 187 16.82 -0.43 8.63
N THR A 188 16.00 -1.14 7.86
CA THR A 188 15.34 -0.64 6.66
C THR A 188 13.85 -0.74 6.87
N TYR A 189 13.15 0.38 6.73
CA TYR A 189 11.70 0.42 6.77
C TYR A 189 11.17 0.94 5.45
N LYS A 190 10.32 0.12 4.81
CA LYS A 190 9.76 0.37 3.49
C LYS A 190 8.24 0.34 3.57
N LEU A 191 7.63 1.40 3.06
CA LEU A 191 6.19 1.53 2.87
C LEU A 191 5.87 1.40 1.39
N THR A 192 5.01 0.46 1.04
CA THR A 192 4.45 0.33 -0.31
C THR A 192 2.99 0.71 -0.26
N LEU A 193 2.56 1.62 -1.13
CA LEU A 193 1.16 2.04 -1.27
C LEU A 193 0.66 1.63 -2.64
N LYS A 194 -0.54 1.07 -2.71
CA LYS A 194 -1.20 0.71 -3.96
C LYS A 194 -2.65 1.13 -3.89
N ASN A 195 -3.16 1.59 -5.02
CA ASN A 195 -4.57 1.94 -5.15
C ASN A 195 -5.16 1.28 -6.37
N TYR A 196 -6.30 0.63 -6.23
CA TYR A 196 -6.99 -0.10 -7.28
C TYR A 196 -8.48 0.25 -7.30
N LEU A 197 -9.08 0.24 -8.48
CA LEU A 197 -10.54 0.28 -8.63
C LEU A 197 -11.03 -1.14 -8.87
N VAL A 198 -11.69 -1.71 -7.87
CA VAL A 198 -12.19 -3.07 -7.89
C VAL A 198 -13.68 -3.05 -8.18
N LEU A 199 -14.18 -3.98 -8.98
CA LEU A 199 -15.63 -4.11 -9.17
C LEU A 199 -16.26 -4.66 -7.89
N ARG A 200 -17.40 -4.13 -7.47
CA ARG A 200 -18.03 -4.51 -6.20
C ARG A 200 -18.36 -6.00 -6.12
N ASP A 201 -18.74 -6.61 -7.24
CA ASP A 201 -19.04 -8.05 -7.39
C ASP A 201 -17.79 -8.94 -7.53
N HIS A 202 -16.59 -8.35 -7.60
CA HIS A 202 -15.31 -9.06 -7.62
C HIS A 202 -14.63 -9.15 -6.24
N CYS A 203 -15.35 -8.80 -5.17
CA CYS A 203 -14.95 -9.06 -3.79
C CYS A 203 -15.43 -10.46 -3.38
N LEU A 204 -14.51 -11.43 -3.31
CA LEU A 204 -14.82 -12.85 -3.23
C LEU A 204 -14.31 -13.46 -1.93
N ASN A 205 -15.06 -14.41 -1.37
CA ASN A 205 -14.57 -15.26 -0.29
C ASN A 205 -13.96 -16.53 -0.87
N SER A 206 -12.85 -16.98 -0.29
CA SER A 206 -12.23 -18.27 -0.58
C SER A 206 -12.21 -19.12 0.69
N SER A 207 -12.35 -20.44 0.53
CA SER A 207 -12.03 -21.41 1.58
C SER A 207 -10.54 -21.73 1.51
N TRP A 208 -9.84 -21.67 2.64
CA TRP A 208 -8.50 -22.23 2.81
C TRP A 208 -8.47 -23.72 2.39
#